data_AF-A0A7W1BS88-F1
#
_entry.id   AF-A0A7W1BS88-F1
#
_cell.length_a   1.000
_cell.length_b   1.000
_cell.length_c   1.000
_cell.angle_alpha   90.00
_cell.angle_beta   90.00
_cell.angle_gamma   90.00
#
_symmetry.space_group_name_H-M   'P 1'
#
loop_
_entity.id
_entity.type
_entity.pdbx_description
1 polymer ?
#
loop_
_entity_poly.entity_id
_entity_poly.type
_entity_poly.pdbx_seq_one_letter_code
_entity_poly.pdbx_strand_id
1 'polypeptide(L)'
;AILAMPNTEPVVDSAAVLGALIERARSDAVVPTGFMAAISKDQSGEELSEMAELASAGAAAFTDDGRPVESAGLMRRALQYSALAGRPLALHCEEPTLSRGGHAHEGRVSAEIGLGPYPSTAESLMVERDLALAAAEERPLHLMHLSARESVDALRRARDAGVTATAEVTPHHLCLTDEAVRSLDPNFKMNPPLRSEDDRRTLIDALRDGTITVIATDHAPHARHEKEVPFEDAPFGVIGLETAFAALHTLLVLPGELTLEVLLERMSAGPARVFGIPEPVVEVGARANLVALDLEAEWEVTEDGFRSLSANSWLLGTTLSGRVVRTIADGREVFVA
;
A
#
# COMPACT_ATOMS: atom_id res chain seq x y z
N ALA A 1 -5.25 -12.82 -1.99
CA ALA A 1 -5.16 -12.82 -0.52
C ALA A 1 -4.95 -11.38 -0.07
N ILE A 2 -5.33 -11.04 1.16
CA ILE A 2 -5.05 -9.74 1.77
C ILE A 2 -3.95 -9.93 2.81
N LEU A 3 -3.01 -8.99 2.92
CA LEU A 3 -2.03 -8.93 4.01
C LEU A 3 -2.35 -7.70 4.86
N ALA A 4 -2.75 -7.91 6.12
CA ALA A 4 -3.05 -6.82 7.04
C ALA A 4 -1.77 -6.27 7.68
N MET A 5 -1.73 -4.95 7.87
CA MET A 5 -0.63 -4.22 8.51
C MET A 5 -0.64 -4.41 10.04
N PRO A 6 0.50 -4.24 10.72
CA PRO A 6 0.66 -4.53 12.16
C PRO A 6 0.30 -3.36 13.09
N ASN A 7 -0.14 -2.22 12.53
CA ASN A 7 -0.52 -0.99 13.22
C ASN A 7 -1.92 -1.06 13.88
N THR A 8 -2.18 -2.17 14.56
CA THR A 8 -3.39 -2.39 15.37
C THR A 8 -3.15 -2.05 16.84
N GLU A 9 -4.22 -2.09 17.64
CA GLU A 9 -4.12 -2.03 19.10
C GLU A 9 -4.69 -3.33 19.70
N PRO A 10 -3.84 -4.20 20.31
CA PRO A 10 -2.38 -4.10 20.42
C PRO A 10 -1.65 -4.26 19.07
N VAL A 11 -0.40 -3.78 19.01
CA VAL A 11 0.47 -3.94 17.84
C VAL A 11 0.78 -5.42 17.61
N VAL A 12 0.92 -5.83 16.34
CA VAL A 12 1.29 -7.20 15.98
C VAL A 12 2.80 -7.42 16.06
N ASP A 13 3.36 -7.39 17.27
CA ASP A 13 4.80 -7.53 17.55
C ASP A 13 5.18 -8.78 18.36
N SER A 14 4.18 -9.61 18.72
CA SER A 14 4.38 -10.87 19.44
C SER A 14 3.59 -12.03 18.82
N ALA A 15 4.09 -13.26 18.98
CA ALA A 15 3.44 -14.46 18.47
C ALA A 15 2.05 -14.68 19.08
N ALA A 16 1.82 -14.23 20.31
CA ALA A 16 0.51 -14.33 20.96
C ALA A 16 -0.55 -13.48 20.25
N VAL A 17 -0.24 -12.20 19.95
CA VAL A 17 -1.14 -11.29 19.23
C VAL A 17 -1.37 -11.80 17.81
N LEU A 18 -0.28 -12.12 17.09
CA LEU A 18 -0.36 -12.66 15.73
C LEU A 18 -1.17 -13.96 15.66
N GLY A 19 -0.94 -14.90 16.58
CA GLY A 19 -1.66 -16.16 16.63
C GLY A 19 -3.16 -15.98 16.87
N ALA A 20 -3.54 -15.03 17.74
CA ALA A 20 -4.94 -14.71 17.99
C ALA A 20 -5.63 -14.13 16.73
N LEU A 21 -4.95 -13.25 15.99
CA LEU A 21 -5.45 -12.70 14.73
C LEU A 21 -5.58 -13.78 13.64
N ILE A 22 -4.61 -14.67 13.52
CA ILE A 22 -4.67 -15.80 12.58
C ILE A 22 -5.86 -16.70 12.89
N GLU A 23 -6.09 -17.03 14.17
CA GLU A 23 -7.23 -17.86 14.57
C GLU A 23 -8.57 -17.15 14.31
N ARG A 24 -8.64 -15.85 14.59
CA ARG A 24 -9.82 -15.05 14.27
C ARG A 24 -10.08 -14.98 12.76
N ALA A 25 -9.04 -14.85 11.95
CA ALA A 25 -9.18 -14.85 10.50
C ALA A 25 -9.70 -16.19 9.96
N ARG A 26 -9.34 -17.32 10.59
CA ARG A 26 -9.88 -18.64 10.20
C ARG A 26 -11.39 -18.74 10.38
N SER A 27 -11.96 -18.06 11.38
CA SER A 27 -13.41 -18.06 11.61
C SER A 27 -14.15 -17.01 10.80
N ASP A 28 -13.57 -15.82 10.65
CA ASP A 28 -14.30 -14.64 10.17
C ASP A 28 -13.98 -14.25 8.73
N ALA A 29 -12.76 -14.54 8.24
CA ALA A 29 -12.31 -14.03 6.96
C ALA A 29 -13.01 -14.76 5.81
N VAL A 30 -13.66 -13.98 4.94
CA VAL A 30 -14.30 -14.49 3.72
C VAL A 30 -13.30 -14.75 2.60
N VAL A 31 -12.13 -14.11 2.63
CA VAL A 31 -11.02 -14.31 1.68
C VAL A 31 -9.76 -14.77 2.42
N PRO A 32 -8.77 -15.38 1.73
CA PRO A 32 -7.47 -15.66 2.33
C PRO A 32 -6.83 -14.38 2.88
N THR A 33 -6.59 -14.36 4.19
CA THR A 33 -6.01 -13.22 4.92
C THR A 33 -4.76 -13.68 5.65
N GLY A 34 -3.67 -12.94 5.44
CA GLY A 34 -2.42 -13.05 6.20
C GLY A 34 -2.13 -11.74 6.94
N PHE A 35 -1.09 -11.75 7.75
CA PHE A 35 -0.71 -10.63 8.59
C PHE A 35 0.78 -10.36 8.44
N MET A 36 1.13 -9.08 8.33
CA MET A 36 2.49 -8.63 8.58
C MET A 36 2.69 -8.43 10.08
N ALA A 37 3.95 -8.44 10.53
CA ALA A 37 4.29 -8.18 11.92
C ALA A 37 5.20 -6.97 12.04
N ALA A 38 5.24 -6.34 13.21
CA ALA A 38 6.07 -5.18 13.46
C ALA A 38 7.57 -5.54 13.37
N ILE A 39 8.38 -4.63 12.82
CA ILE A 39 9.85 -4.68 12.89
C ILE A 39 10.29 -4.40 14.34
N SER A 40 9.66 -3.44 15.00
CA SER A 40 10.00 -3.03 16.35
C SER A 40 8.88 -3.29 17.37
N LYS A 41 9.25 -3.46 18.63
CA LYS A 41 8.29 -3.60 19.74
C LYS A 41 7.43 -2.34 19.84
N ASP A 42 6.12 -2.53 19.94
CA ASP A 42 5.10 -1.49 19.94
C ASP A 42 5.15 -0.50 18.75
N GLN A 43 5.85 -0.86 17.66
CA GLN A 43 6.27 0.05 16.57
C GLN A 43 6.97 1.32 17.08
N SER A 44 7.84 1.18 18.08
CA SER A 44 8.58 2.29 18.70
C SER A 44 9.81 2.75 17.89
N GLY A 45 10.35 1.90 17.02
CA GLY A 45 11.62 2.16 16.32
C GLY A 45 12.86 2.09 17.22
N GLU A 46 12.74 1.57 18.44
CA GLU A 46 13.84 1.51 19.43
C GLU A 46 14.47 0.11 19.54
N GLU A 47 13.64 -0.93 19.65
CA GLU A 47 14.05 -2.33 19.84
C GLU A 47 13.36 -3.25 18.83
N LEU A 48 14.08 -4.23 18.27
CA LEU A 48 13.50 -5.21 17.36
C LEU A 48 12.44 -6.06 18.08
N SER A 49 11.39 -6.42 17.36
CA SER A 49 10.46 -7.47 17.77
C SER A 49 11.14 -8.85 17.73
N GLU A 50 10.46 -9.87 18.26
CA GLU A 50 10.91 -11.27 18.17
C GLU A 50 10.64 -11.83 16.75
N MET A 51 11.30 -11.25 15.74
CA MET A 51 11.02 -11.48 14.31
C MET A 51 11.05 -12.97 13.93
N ALA A 52 12.01 -13.75 14.44
CA ALA A 52 12.09 -15.18 14.15
C ALA A 52 10.90 -15.97 14.73
N GLU A 53 10.42 -15.59 15.92
CA GLU A 53 9.24 -16.19 16.55
C GLU A 53 7.98 -15.82 15.77
N LEU A 54 7.84 -14.55 15.39
CA LEU A 54 6.75 -14.03 14.56
C LEU A 54 6.67 -14.73 13.20
N ALA A 55 7.80 -14.93 12.52
CA ALA A 55 7.85 -15.69 11.27
C ALA A 55 7.39 -17.13 11.46
N SER A 56 7.79 -17.77 12.56
CA SER A 56 7.36 -19.14 12.92
C SER A 56 5.87 -19.20 13.24
N ALA A 57 5.31 -18.13 13.82
CA ALA A 57 3.88 -17.98 14.11
C ALA A 57 3.04 -17.66 12.86
N GLY A 58 3.66 -17.31 11.73
CA GLY A 58 2.99 -17.13 10.44
C GLY A 58 3.02 -15.73 9.85
N ALA A 59 3.90 -14.84 10.34
CA ALA A 59 4.06 -13.51 9.76
C ALA A 59 4.48 -13.60 8.27
N ALA A 60 3.79 -12.86 7.41
CA ALA A 60 4.06 -12.85 5.97
C ALA A 60 5.27 -11.97 5.61
N ALA A 61 5.45 -10.87 6.33
CA ALA A 61 6.51 -9.88 6.17
C ALA A 61 6.65 -9.08 7.47
N PHE A 62 7.66 -8.20 7.54
CA PHE A 62 7.81 -7.24 8.64
C PHE A 62 7.73 -5.79 8.17
N THR A 63 7.01 -4.96 8.91
CA THR A 63 6.86 -3.52 8.63
C THR A 63 6.54 -2.76 9.93
N ASP A 64 7.01 -1.53 10.08
CA ASP A 64 6.45 -0.60 11.06
C ASP A 64 5.58 0.45 10.34
N ASP A 65 4.59 -0.05 9.61
CA ASP A 65 3.66 0.81 8.85
C ASP A 65 2.96 1.83 9.74
N GLY A 66 2.85 3.07 9.26
CA GLY A 66 2.33 4.23 10.01
C GLY A 66 3.29 4.82 11.07
N ARG A 67 4.38 4.13 11.43
CA ARG A 67 5.41 4.61 12.37
C ARG A 67 6.81 4.20 11.88
N PRO A 68 7.46 4.98 11.00
CA PRO A 68 8.67 4.56 10.30
C PRO A 68 9.85 4.24 11.25
N VAL A 69 10.68 3.26 10.87
CA VAL A 69 11.93 2.97 11.56
C VAL A 69 12.96 4.05 11.25
N GLU A 70 13.08 5.06 12.13
CA GLU A 70 14.00 6.20 11.97
C GLU A 70 15.48 5.80 12.10
N SER A 71 15.78 4.85 13.01
CA SER A 71 17.15 4.46 13.30
C SER A 71 17.74 3.59 12.19
N ALA A 72 18.70 4.15 11.43
CA ALA A 72 19.47 3.40 10.42
C ALA A 72 20.15 2.16 11.01
N GLY A 73 20.60 2.25 12.27
CA GLY A 73 21.20 1.12 12.99
C GLY A 73 20.20 0.01 13.31
N LEU A 74 18.95 0.35 13.64
CA LEU A 74 17.89 -0.63 13.84
C LEU A 74 17.46 -1.24 12.51
N MET A 75 17.27 -0.43 11.47
CA MET A 75 16.92 -0.90 10.12
C MET A 75 17.95 -1.90 9.57
N ARG A 76 19.25 -1.59 9.73
CA ARG A 76 20.33 -2.49 9.36
C ARG A 76 20.22 -3.85 10.06
N ARG A 77 19.91 -3.87 11.37
CA ARG A 77 19.66 -5.12 12.10
C ARG A 77 18.39 -5.82 11.63
N ALA A 78 17.32 -5.07 11.33
CA ALA A 78 16.08 -5.62 10.79
C ALA A 78 16.33 -6.37 9.47
N LEU A 79 17.15 -5.82 8.57
CA LEU A 79 17.54 -6.50 7.32
C LEU A 79 18.27 -7.83 7.60
N GLN A 80 19.17 -7.85 8.59
CA GLN A 80 19.89 -9.06 8.99
C GLN A 80 18.95 -10.11 9.61
N TYR A 81 18.02 -9.70 10.47
CA TYR A 81 17.07 -10.60 11.15
C TYR A 81 15.95 -11.09 10.23
N SER A 82 15.49 -10.25 9.28
CA SER A 82 14.56 -10.63 8.21
C SER A 82 15.10 -11.80 7.39
N ALA A 83 16.40 -11.82 7.10
CA ALA A 83 17.03 -12.93 6.41
C ALA A 83 17.03 -14.24 7.22
N LEU A 84 17.27 -14.16 8.54
CA LEU A 84 17.19 -15.32 9.43
C LEU A 84 15.76 -15.85 9.56
N ALA A 85 14.78 -14.93 9.60
CA ALA A 85 13.37 -15.23 9.68
C ALA A 85 12.77 -15.74 8.34
N GLY A 86 13.47 -15.53 7.22
CA GLY A 86 13.02 -15.96 5.90
C GLY A 86 11.79 -15.20 5.39
N ARG A 87 11.58 -13.96 5.83
CA ARG A 87 10.45 -13.10 5.43
C ARG A 87 10.93 -11.70 5.03
N PRO A 88 10.36 -11.08 3.99
CA PRO A 88 10.81 -9.77 3.50
C PRO A 88 10.47 -8.64 4.49
N LEU A 89 11.20 -7.52 4.37
CA LEU A 89 10.80 -6.24 4.93
C LEU A 89 9.94 -5.47 3.91
N ALA A 90 8.85 -4.86 4.38
CA ALA A 90 8.05 -3.90 3.66
C ALA A 90 8.09 -2.57 4.43
N LEU A 91 8.46 -1.47 3.77
CA LEU A 91 8.90 -0.26 4.44
C LEU A 91 8.01 0.95 4.11
N HIS A 92 7.38 1.51 5.14
CA HIS A 92 6.82 2.85 5.10
C HIS A 92 7.97 3.85 5.19
N CYS A 93 8.28 4.51 4.08
CA CYS A 93 9.43 5.40 3.98
C CYS A 93 9.02 6.84 4.28
N GLU A 94 9.30 7.29 5.50
CA GLU A 94 9.00 8.65 5.94
C GLU A 94 10.06 9.13 6.94
N GLU A 95 10.62 10.32 6.69
CA GLU A 95 11.50 11.02 7.63
C GLU A 95 10.64 11.98 8.47
N PRO A 96 10.39 11.67 9.76
CA PRO A 96 9.39 12.39 10.54
C PRO A 96 9.77 13.82 10.90
N THR A 97 11.05 14.21 10.86
CA THR A 97 11.46 15.60 11.11
C THR A 97 11.16 16.51 9.92
N LEU A 98 11.01 15.94 8.72
CA LEU A 98 10.59 16.63 7.51
C LEU A 98 9.08 16.60 7.29
N SER A 99 8.39 15.51 7.65
CA SER A 99 6.95 15.36 7.42
C SER A 99 6.05 15.90 8.53
N ARG A 100 6.57 16.03 9.76
CA ARG A 100 5.76 16.40 10.94
C ARG A 100 5.07 17.75 10.78
N GLY A 101 3.74 17.72 10.92
CA GLY A 101 2.88 18.90 10.72
C GLY A 101 2.51 19.16 9.27
N GLY A 102 2.98 18.33 8.33
CA GLY A 102 2.53 18.32 6.95
C GLY A 102 1.12 17.76 6.82
N HIS A 103 0.34 18.33 5.90
CA HIS A 103 -1.03 17.91 5.60
C HIS A 103 -1.25 17.61 4.12
N ALA A 104 -0.43 18.21 3.24
CA ALA A 104 -0.47 18.01 1.80
C ALA A 104 0.94 18.15 1.21
N HIS A 105 1.14 17.68 -0.02
CA HIS A 105 2.41 17.79 -0.71
C HIS A 105 2.97 19.23 -0.68
N GLU A 106 4.25 19.40 -0.34
CA GLU A 106 4.95 20.68 -0.43
C GLU A 106 5.07 21.10 -1.90
N GLY A 107 4.24 22.05 -2.30
CA GLY A 107 4.12 22.43 -3.70
C GLY A 107 3.25 23.67 -3.86
N ARG A 108 2.90 23.96 -5.11
CA ARG A 108 2.11 25.14 -5.45
C ARG A 108 0.74 25.12 -4.78
N VAL A 109 0.07 23.97 -4.76
CA VAL A 109 -1.29 23.84 -4.20
C VAL A 109 -1.29 24.16 -2.70
N SER A 110 -0.48 23.47 -1.90
CA SER A 110 -0.40 23.69 -0.45
C SER A 110 -0.01 25.12 -0.09
N ALA A 111 0.92 25.73 -0.84
CA ALA A 111 1.31 27.13 -0.67
C ALA A 111 0.15 28.12 -0.96
N GLU A 112 -0.66 27.87 -1.98
CA GLU A 112 -1.80 28.72 -2.34
C GLU A 112 -2.96 28.63 -1.35
N ILE A 113 -3.23 27.44 -0.80
CA ILE A 113 -4.38 27.20 0.11
C ILE A 113 -3.98 27.21 1.59
N GLY A 114 -2.70 27.36 1.92
CA GLY A 114 -2.20 27.57 3.28
C GLY A 114 -2.07 26.31 4.14
N LEU A 115 -1.89 25.14 3.52
CA LEU A 115 -1.72 23.87 4.26
C LEU A 115 -0.26 23.62 4.65
N GLY A 116 -0.07 22.93 5.78
CA GLY A 116 1.24 22.45 6.23
C GLY A 116 1.93 21.59 5.15
N PRO A 117 3.18 21.89 4.78
CA PRO A 117 3.88 21.20 3.70
C PRO A 117 4.38 19.81 4.12
N TYR A 118 4.27 18.84 3.20
CA TYR A 118 4.87 17.52 3.29
C TYR A 118 5.81 17.34 2.07
N PRO A 119 7.13 17.51 2.25
CA PRO A 119 8.07 17.50 1.13
C PRO A 119 8.29 16.10 0.55
N SER A 120 8.61 16.01 -0.75
CA SER A 120 9.01 14.74 -1.39
C SER A 120 10.27 14.14 -0.78
N THR A 121 11.15 14.99 -0.26
CA THR A 121 12.37 14.56 0.45
C THR A 121 12.09 13.80 1.75
N ALA A 122 10.92 13.97 2.37
CA ALA A 122 10.55 13.16 3.53
C ALA A 122 10.42 11.67 3.17
N GLU A 123 9.93 11.35 1.97
CA GLU A 123 9.87 9.97 1.48
C GLU A 123 11.23 9.55 0.89
N SER A 124 11.76 10.34 -0.05
CA SER A 124 12.89 9.91 -0.87
C SER A 124 14.18 9.73 -0.08
N LEU A 125 14.39 10.50 0.99
CA LEU A 125 15.57 10.36 1.85
C LEU A 125 15.59 9.00 2.56
N MET A 126 14.43 8.53 3.04
CA MET A 126 14.30 7.22 3.68
C MET A 126 14.47 6.09 2.68
N VAL A 127 13.91 6.25 1.47
CA VAL A 127 14.12 5.31 0.36
C VAL A 127 15.61 5.17 0.05
N GLU A 128 16.34 6.27 -0.11
CA GLU A 128 17.78 6.25 -0.41
C GLU A 128 18.60 5.59 0.72
N ARG A 129 18.28 5.93 1.98
CA ARG A 129 18.90 5.31 3.16
C ARG A 129 18.70 3.79 3.16
N ASP A 130 17.46 3.34 2.97
CA ASP A 130 17.12 1.93 3.09
C ASP A 130 17.66 1.11 1.93
N LEU A 131 17.68 1.67 0.71
CA LEU A 131 18.36 1.06 -0.43
C LEU A 131 19.87 0.95 -0.22
N ALA A 132 20.52 1.96 0.39
CA ALA A 132 21.93 1.89 0.71
C ALA A 132 22.24 0.83 1.78
N LEU A 133 21.38 0.68 2.79
CA LEU A 133 21.51 -0.37 3.81
C LEU A 133 21.27 -1.76 3.22
N ALA A 134 20.25 -1.91 2.38
CA ALA A 134 19.96 -3.15 1.65
C ALA A 134 21.11 -3.57 0.74
N ALA A 135 21.74 -2.61 0.05
CA ALA A 135 22.94 -2.85 -0.75
C ALA A 135 24.10 -3.35 0.12
N ALA A 136 24.35 -2.70 1.26
CA ALA A 136 25.45 -3.05 2.15
C ALA A 136 25.28 -4.42 2.84
N GLU A 137 24.04 -4.82 3.10
CA GLU A 137 23.72 -6.12 3.71
C GLU A 137 23.41 -7.21 2.68
N GLU A 138 23.39 -6.86 1.38
CA GLU A 138 22.98 -7.73 0.27
C GLU A 138 21.60 -8.38 0.52
N ARG A 139 20.65 -7.59 1.05
CA ARG A 139 19.31 -8.06 1.43
C ARG A 139 18.22 -7.42 0.60
N PRO A 140 17.13 -8.15 0.33
CA PRO A 140 16.00 -7.59 -0.36
C PRO A 140 15.14 -6.73 0.55
N LEU A 141 14.46 -5.74 -0.03
CA LEU A 141 13.40 -4.97 0.63
C LEU A 141 12.26 -4.65 -0.34
N HIS A 142 11.12 -4.28 0.23
CA HIS A 142 9.97 -3.78 -0.49
C HIS A 142 9.62 -2.37 0.00
N LEU A 143 9.52 -1.41 -0.91
CA LEU A 143 9.16 -0.02 -0.61
C LEU A 143 7.64 0.14 -0.78
N MET A 144 6.96 0.53 0.30
CA MET A 144 5.50 0.68 0.28
C MET A 144 5.08 2.01 -0.36
N HIS A 145 3.91 1.98 -1.02
CA HIS A 145 3.14 3.11 -1.54
C HIS A 145 3.99 4.32 -2.01
N LEU A 146 4.93 4.12 -2.94
CA LEU A 146 5.79 5.23 -3.42
C LEU A 146 4.95 6.34 -4.04
N SER A 147 5.32 7.59 -3.76
CA SER A 147 4.60 8.76 -4.25
C SER A 147 5.48 9.81 -4.94
N ALA A 148 6.79 9.84 -4.65
CA ALA A 148 7.72 10.84 -5.19
C ALA A 148 8.54 10.34 -6.38
N ARG A 149 8.76 11.21 -7.37
CA ARG A 149 9.66 10.96 -8.49
C ARG A 149 11.07 10.60 -8.03
N GLU A 150 11.60 11.30 -7.03
CA GLU A 150 12.93 11.06 -6.49
C GLU A 150 13.07 9.64 -5.90
N SER A 151 12.02 9.12 -5.25
CA SER A 151 11.98 7.76 -4.73
C SER A 151 12.05 6.71 -5.84
N VAL A 152 11.31 6.93 -6.93
CA VAL A 152 11.35 6.06 -8.11
C VAL A 152 12.74 6.09 -8.75
N ASP A 153 13.32 7.28 -8.92
CA ASP A 153 14.66 7.44 -9.49
C ASP A 153 15.72 6.78 -8.60
N ALA A 154 15.59 6.85 -7.27
CA ALA A 154 16.45 6.14 -6.32
C ALA A 154 16.34 4.62 -6.46
N LEU A 155 15.11 4.09 -6.56
CA LEU A 155 14.85 2.68 -6.78
C LEU A 155 15.48 2.18 -8.09
N ARG A 156 15.33 2.92 -9.19
CA ARG A 156 15.97 2.58 -10.49
C ARG A 156 17.48 2.50 -10.35
N ARG A 157 18.12 3.53 -9.79
CA ARG A 157 19.57 3.56 -9.57
C ARG A 157 20.05 2.38 -8.73
N ALA A 158 19.32 2.05 -7.66
CA ALA A 158 19.68 0.93 -6.80
C ALA A 158 19.56 -0.41 -7.52
N ARG A 159 18.49 -0.62 -8.30
CA ARG A 159 18.31 -1.84 -9.10
C ARG A 159 19.36 -1.98 -10.20
N ASP A 160 19.72 -0.89 -10.88
CA ASP A 160 20.81 -0.87 -11.86
C ASP A 160 22.17 -1.22 -11.23
N ALA A 161 22.35 -0.88 -9.95
CA ALA A 161 23.51 -1.25 -9.16
C ALA A 161 23.44 -2.69 -8.57
N GLY A 162 22.38 -3.45 -8.87
CA GLY A 162 22.21 -4.84 -8.44
C GLY A 162 21.48 -5.04 -7.11
N VAL A 163 20.95 -3.98 -6.49
CA VAL A 163 20.17 -4.10 -5.26
C VAL A 163 18.84 -4.80 -5.56
N THR A 164 18.52 -5.83 -4.77
CA THR A 164 17.23 -6.53 -4.89
C THR A 164 16.14 -5.74 -4.18
N ALA A 165 15.59 -4.72 -4.84
CA ALA A 165 14.51 -3.92 -4.29
C ALA A 165 13.26 -3.99 -5.16
N THR A 166 12.11 -4.02 -4.51
CA THR A 166 10.79 -3.94 -5.16
C THR A 166 10.01 -2.78 -4.56
N ALA A 167 8.96 -2.34 -5.25
CA ALA A 167 8.09 -1.29 -4.76
C ALA A 167 6.65 -1.49 -5.20
N GLU A 168 5.76 -0.85 -4.47
CA GLU A 168 4.34 -0.73 -4.80
C GLU A 168 3.92 0.74 -4.93
N VAL A 169 2.78 0.94 -5.58
CA VAL A 169 2.10 2.23 -5.72
C VAL A 169 0.60 2.03 -5.53
N THR A 170 -0.10 3.05 -5.02
CA THR A 170 -1.53 2.95 -4.75
C THR A 170 -2.40 3.46 -5.90
N PRO A 171 -3.68 3.04 -5.99
CA PRO A 171 -4.60 3.57 -7.00
C PRO A 171 -4.77 5.09 -6.94
N HIS A 172 -4.86 5.66 -5.74
CA HIS A 172 -5.04 7.12 -5.59
C HIS A 172 -3.80 7.89 -6.05
N HIS A 173 -2.59 7.39 -5.82
CA HIS A 173 -1.36 8.01 -6.32
C HIS A 173 -1.19 7.90 -7.84
N LEU A 174 -1.81 6.92 -8.49
CA LEU A 174 -1.80 6.80 -9.95
C LEU A 174 -2.89 7.64 -10.63
N CYS A 175 -4.00 7.88 -9.94
CA CYS A 175 -5.20 8.52 -10.51
C CYS A 175 -5.31 10.01 -10.19
N LEU A 176 -4.71 10.49 -9.10
CA LEU A 176 -4.87 11.85 -8.59
C LEU A 176 -3.53 12.59 -8.49
N THR A 177 -3.62 13.91 -8.31
CA THR A 177 -2.52 14.80 -7.96
C THR A 177 -2.92 15.70 -6.79
N ASP A 178 -1.96 16.46 -6.28
CA ASP A 178 -2.14 17.48 -5.24
C ASP A 178 -3.27 18.49 -5.54
N GLU A 179 -3.60 18.73 -6.82
CA GLU A 179 -4.73 19.57 -7.24
C GLU A 179 -6.07 19.14 -6.62
N ALA A 180 -6.29 17.85 -6.36
CA ALA A 180 -7.51 17.35 -5.73
C ALA A 180 -7.74 17.92 -4.31
N VAL A 181 -6.65 18.27 -3.61
CA VAL A 181 -6.66 18.78 -2.24
C VAL A 181 -7.23 20.20 -2.16
N ARG A 182 -7.34 20.94 -3.28
CA ARG A 182 -7.97 22.28 -3.28
C ARG A 182 -9.41 22.29 -2.78
N SER A 183 -10.11 21.16 -2.90
CA SER A 183 -11.46 20.99 -2.39
C SER A 183 -11.53 21.05 -0.86
N LEU A 184 -10.40 20.81 -0.18
CA LEU A 184 -10.30 20.57 1.26
C LEU A 184 -11.20 19.43 1.75
N ASP A 185 -11.64 18.55 0.85
CA ASP A 185 -12.35 17.33 1.23
C ASP A 185 -11.34 16.35 1.86
N PRO A 186 -11.53 15.94 3.12
CA PRO A 186 -10.66 14.99 3.82
C PRO A 186 -10.50 13.65 3.13
N ASN A 187 -11.37 13.27 2.19
CA ASN A 187 -11.22 12.08 1.36
C ASN A 187 -10.05 12.18 0.36
N PHE A 188 -9.41 13.34 0.21
CA PHE A 188 -8.14 13.50 -0.52
C PHE A 188 -6.91 13.58 0.39
N LYS A 189 -7.07 13.27 1.69
CA LYS A 189 -5.98 13.23 2.67
C LYS A 189 -5.54 11.80 2.96
N MET A 190 -4.35 11.44 2.47
CA MET A 190 -3.66 10.16 2.69
C MET A 190 -2.15 10.36 2.92
N ASN A 191 -1.47 9.34 3.44
CA ASN A 191 -0.03 9.36 3.71
C ASN A 191 0.62 8.17 2.99
N PRO A 192 1.54 8.38 2.03
CA PRO A 192 2.04 9.67 1.57
C PRO A 192 0.97 10.53 0.87
N PRO A 193 1.17 11.85 0.78
CA PRO A 193 0.19 12.75 0.17
C PRO A 193 0.21 12.64 -1.36
N LEU A 194 -0.91 12.98 -1.99
CA LEU A 194 -0.98 13.21 -3.43
C LEU A 194 0.00 14.31 -3.84
N ARG A 195 0.88 14.02 -4.79
CA ARG A 195 1.94 14.93 -5.26
C ARG A 195 1.63 15.53 -6.62
N SER A 196 2.63 16.16 -7.23
CA SER A 196 2.50 16.87 -8.50
C SER A 196 2.13 15.94 -9.67
N GLU A 197 1.74 16.52 -10.81
CA GLU A 197 1.56 15.79 -12.07
C GLU A 197 2.84 15.06 -12.49
N ASP A 198 4.02 15.66 -12.28
CA ASP A 198 5.30 15.07 -12.68
C ASP A 198 5.60 13.81 -11.84
N ASP A 199 5.26 13.83 -10.56
CA ASP A 199 5.32 12.65 -9.68
C ASP A 199 4.36 11.56 -10.18
N ARG A 200 3.08 11.91 -10.41
CA ARG A 200 2.07 10.95 -10.89
C ARG A 200 2.51 10.29 -12.21
N ARG A 201 3.02 11.08 -13.16
CA ARG A 201 3.52 10.55 -14.45
C ARG A 201 4.70 9.62 -14.26
N THR A 202 5.62 9.98 -13.37
CA THR A 202 6.76 9.11 -13.03
C THR A 202 6.30 7.76 -12.48
N LEU A 203 5.28 7.75 -11.60
CA LEU A 203 4.71 6.52 -11.05
C LEU A 203 4.05 5.64 -12.12
N ILE A 204 3.28 6.25 -13.04
CA ILE A 204 2.65 5.54 -14.16
C ILE A 204 3.72 4.90 -15.05
N ASP A 205 4.77 5.65 -15.43
CA ASP A 205 5.85 5.14 -16.27
C ASP A 205 6.64 4.03 -15.57
N ALA A 206 6.89 4.18 -14.27
CA ALA A 206 7.56 3.17 -13.47
C ALA A 206 6.74 1.86 -13.34
N LEU A 207 5.42 1.96 -13.34
CA LEU A 207 4.54 0.79 -13.35
C LEU A 207 4.58 0.07 -14.72
N ARG A 208 4.58 0.85 -15.81
CA ARG A 208 4.68 0.34 -17.19
C ARG A 208 5.99 -0.37 -17.45
N ASP A 209 7.11 0.26 -17.09
CA ASP A 209 8.45 -0.25 -17.37
C ASP A 209 8.88 -1.37 -16.40
N GLY A 210 8.12 -1.56 -15.31
CA GLY A 210 8.38 -2.58 -14.28
C GLY A 210 9.45 -2.22 -13.26
N THR A 211 9.76 -0.93 -13.14
CA THR A 211 10.42 -0.35 -11.98
C THR A 211 9.59 -0.61 -10.72
N ILE A 212 8.30 -0.32 -10.78
CA ILE A 212 7.28 -0.65 -9.76
C ILE A 212 6.51 -1.88 -10.25
N THR A 213 6.41 -2.90 -9.40
CA THR A 213 5.85 -4.20 -9.79
C THR A 213 4.58 -4.59 -9.03
N VAL A 214 4.09 -3.72 -8.15
CA VAL A 214 2.94 -4.00 -7.30
C VAL A 214 2.00 -2.80 -7.29
N ILE A 215 0.70 -3.08 -7.38
CA ILE A 215 -0.35 -2.15 -6.97
C ILE A 215 -0.94 -2.66 -5.67
N ALA A 216 -0.85 -1.86 -4.62
CA ALA A 216 -1.45 -2.12 -3.31
C ALA A 216 -2.40 -1.00 -2.95
N THR A 217 -3.55 -1.31 -2.35
CA THR A 217 -4.60 -0.30 -2.16
C THR A 217 -4.32 0.69 -1.05
N ASP A 218 -3.50 0.27 -0.07
CA ASP A 218 -3.39 0.94 1.24
C ASP A 218 -4.77 1.26 1.82
N HIS A 219 -5.58 0.21 2.02
CA HIS A 219 -6.96 0.40 2.45
C HIS A 219 -7.00 0.79 3.93
N ALA A 220 -7.26 2.08 4.18
CA ALA A 220 -7.24 2.71 5.49
C ALA A 220 -8.64 3.26 5.85
N PRO A 221 -9.54 2.41 6.39
CA PRO A 221 -10.89 2.80 6.76
C PRO A 221 -10.88 3.68 8.01
N HIS A 222 -11.63 4.78 7.97
CA HIS A 222 -11.87 5.67 9.11
C HIS A 222 -13.36 5.85 9.36
N ALA A 223 -13.78 6.05 10.60
CA ALA A 223 -15.18 6.32 10.87
C ALA A 223 -15.60 7.67 10.27
N ARG A 224 -16.87 7.78 9.87
CA ARG A 224 -17.42 8.99 9.23
C ARG A 224 -17.10 10.28 10.01
N HIS A 225 -17.34 10.27 11.32
CA HIS A 225 -17.12 11.43 12.18
C HIS A 225 -15.64 11.81 12.33
N GLU A 226 -14.69 10.89 12.10
CA GLU A 226 -13.26 11.19 12.12
C GLU A 226 -12.83 11.94 10.86
N LYS A 227 -13.51 11.73 9.73
CA LYS A 227 -13.27 12.43 8.47
C LYS A 227 -14.12 13.70 8.32
N GLU A 228 -15.23 13.85 9.05
CA GLU A 228 -16.09 15.06 9.08
C GLU A 228 -15.53 16.17 9.99
N VAL A 229 -14.26 16.52 9.78
CA VAL A 229 -13.52 17.55 10.52
C VAL A 229 -12.71 18.42 9.53
N PRO A 230 -12.13 19.56 9.94
CA PRO A 230 -11.24 20.33 9.08
C PRO A 230 -10.14 19.47 8.46
N PHE A 231 -9.70 19.82 7.25
CA PHE A 231 -8.73 19.01 6.50
C PHE A 231 -7.46 18.73 7.32
N GLU A 232 -6.95 19.71 8.06
CA GLU A 232 -5.77 19.58 8.91
C GLU A 232 -5.96 18.58 10.06
N ASP A 233 -7.17 18.49 10.61
CA ASP A 233 -7.51 17.65 11.75
C ASP A 233 -7.90 16.21 11.34
N ALA A 234 -8.33 16.01 10.09
CA ALA A 234 -8.77 14.70 9.63
C ALA A 234 -7.61 13.70 9.59
N PRO A 235 -7.83 12.42 9.92
CA PRO A 235 -6.79 11.41 9.79
C PRO A 235 -6.44 11.16 8.33
N PHE A 236 -5.18 10.77 8.09
CA PHE A 236 -4.74 10.28 6.80
C PHE A 236 -5.33 8.90 6.52
N GLY A 237 -5.78 8.69 5.29
CA GLY A 237 -6.20 7.38 4.81
C GLY A 237 -7.57 7.39 4.15
N VAL A 238 -7.72 6.47 3.20
CA VAL A 238 -8.92 6.24 2.40
C VAL A 238 -9.10 4.75 2.13
N ILE A 239 -10.33 4.32 1.92
CA ILE A 239 -10.59 2.95 1.48
C ILE A 239 -10.27 2.77 -0.02
N GLY A 240 -9.75 1.58 -0.39
CA GLY A 240 -9.51 1.23 -1.80
C GLY A 240 -9.95 -0.17 -2.26
N LEU A 241 -10.24 -1.13 -1.38
CA LEU A 241 -10.48 -2.53 -1.76
C LEU A 241 -11.60 -2.73 -2.80
N GLU A 242 -12.69 -1.98 -2.68
CA GLU A 242 -13.89 -2.18 -3.50
C GLU A 242 -13.84 -1.44 -4.84
N THR A 243 -12.95 -0.45 -4.98
CA THR A 243 -12.90 0.47 -6.13
C THR A 243 -11.60 0.41 -6.91
N ALA A 244 -10.52 -0.17 -6.36
CA ALA A 244 -9.18 -0.11 -6.93
C ALA A 244 -9.10 -0.55 -8.40
N PHE A 245 -9.64 -1.72 -8.74
CA PHE A 245 -9.62 -2.22 -10.12
C PHE A 245 -10.40 -1.29 -11.06
N ALA A 246 -11.65 -0.96 -10.70
CA ALA A 246 -12.53 -0.13 -11.53
C ALA A 246 -11.95 1.27 -11.75
N ALA A 247 -11.35 1.87 -10.72
CA ALA A 247 -10.70 3.17 -10.81
C ALA A 247 -9.52 3.16 -11.79
N LEU A 248 -8.62 2.17 -11.66
CA LEU A 248 -7.47 2.04 -12.54
C LEU A 248 -7.86 1.67 -13.96
N HIS A 249 -8.86 0.80 -14.12
CA HIS A 249 -9.42 0.46 -15.42
C HIS A 249 -9.98 1.70 -16.12
N THR A 250 -10.85 2.44 -15.43
CA THR A 250 -11.51 3.64 -15.97
C THR A 250 -10.52 4.75 -16.32
N LEU A 251 -9.59 5.04 -15.40
CA LEU A 251 -8.76 6.24 -15.47
C LEU A 251 -7.43 6.01 -16.18
N LEU A 252 -6.96 4.76 -16.31
CA LEU A 252 -5.67 4.45 -16.92
C LEU A 252 -5.75 3.43 -18.04
N VAL A 253 -6.59 2.39 -17.94
CA VAL A 253 -6.68 1.39 -19.01
C VAL A 253 -7.49 1.91 -20.20
N LEU A 254 -8.69 2.43 -19.98
CA LEU A 254 -9.54 2.95 -21.05
C LEU A 254 -8.89 4.10 -21.85
N PRO A 255 -8.17 5.05 -21.22
CA PRO A 255 -7.44 6.09 -21.96
C PRO A 255 -6.17 5.61 -22.65
N GLY A 256 -5.76 4.34 -22.46
CA GLY A 256 -4.56 3.77 -23.06
C GLY A 256 -3.27 4.09 -22.30
N GLU A 257 -3.37 4.56 -21.06
CA GLU A 257 -2.21 4.81 -20.21
C GLU A 257 -1.65 3.51 -19.62
N LEU A 258 -2.44 2.45 -19.43
CA LEU A 258 -1.96 1.13 -19.04
C LEU A 258 -2.66 0.07 -19.88
N THR A 259 -2.00 -1.06 -20.11
CA THR A 259 -2.70 -2.23 -20.64
C THR A 259 -3.41 -2.97 -19.52
N LEU A 260 -4.50 -3.66 -19.84
CA LEU A 260 -5.23 -4.48 -18.87
C LEU A 260 -4.33 -5.59 -18.31
N GLU A 261 -3.45 -6.15 -19.13
CA GLU A 261 -2.50 -7.19 -18.73
C GLU A 261 -1.53 -6.68 -17.66
N VAL A 262 -0.98 -5.46 -17.84
CA VAL A 262 -0.11 -4.84 -16.82
C VAL A 262 -0.90 -4.60 -15.55
N LEU A 263 -2.11 -4.05 -15.63
CA LEU A 263 -2.95 -3.82 -14.45
C LEU A 263 -3.19 -5.12 -13.66
N LEU A 264 -3.63 -6.19 -14.34
CA LEU A 264 -3.91 -7.47 -13.71
C LEU A 264 -2.65 -8.08 -13.11
N GLU A 265 -1.51 -8.03 -13.82
CA GLU A 265 -0.24 -8.55 -13.32
C GLU A 265 0.21 -7.84 -12.04
N ARG A 266 0.13 -6.51 -12.00
CA ARG A 266 0.55 -5.68 -10.86
C ARG A 266 -0.36 -5.82 -9.65
N MET A 267 -1.63 -6.19 -9.84
CA MET A 267 -2.58 -6.47 -8.76
C MET A 267 -2.62 -7.94 -8.32
N SER A 268 -1.89 -8.84 -8.99
CA SER A 268 -1.99 -10.29 -8.74
C SER A 268 -0.62 -10.98 -8.60
N ALA A 269 0.06 -11.30 -9.70
CA ALA A 269 1.35 -11.98 -9.68
C ALA A 269 2.48 -11.12 -9.07
N GLY A 270 2.44 -9.80 -9.29
CA GLY A 270 3.36 -8.83 -8.70
C GLY A 270 3.50 -8.97 -7.17
N PRO A 271 2.43 -8.73 -6.39
CA PRO A 271 2.49 -8.87 -4.94
C PRO A 271 2.76 -10.30 -4.50
N ALA A 272 2.28 -11.31 -5.24
CA ALA A 272 2.54 -12.71 -4.90
C ALA A 272 4.05 -13.03 -4.88
N ARG A 273 4.81 -12.55 -5.87
CA ARG A 273 6.27 -12.73 -5.91
C ARG A 273 6.99 -12.06 -4.75
N VAL A 274 6.61 -10.83 -4.41
CA VAL A 274 7.24 -10.06 -3.33
C VAL A 274 7.14 -10.80 -1.99
N PHE A 275 5.96 -11.34 -1.70
CA PHE A 275 5.67 -11.94 -0.39
C PHE A 275 5.79 -13.47 -0.38
N GLY A 276 6.36 -14.08 -1.44
CA GLY A 276 6.56 -15.53 -1.52
C GLY A 276 5.25 -16.33 -1.53
N ILE A 277 4.16 -15.72 -1.99
CA ILE A 277 2.86 -16.37 -2.16
C ILE A 277 2.84 -17.02 -3.55
N PRO A 278 2.27 -18.22 -3.72
CA PRO A 278 2.14 -18.82 -5.06
C PRO A 278 1.44 -17.87 -6.03
N GLU A 279 2.03 -17.65 -7.20
CA GLU A 279 1.42 -16.82 -8.23
C GLU A 279 0.04 -17.37 -8.63
N PRO A 280 -0.96 -16.50 -8.82
CA PRO A 280 -2.30 -16.93 -9.20
C PRO A 280 -2.29 -17.46 -10.64
N VAL A 281 -2.89 -18.62 -10.84
CA VAL A 281 -3.03 -19.28 -12.15
C VAL A 281 -4.50 -19.66 -12.37
N VAL A 282 -4.94 -19.62 -13.63
CA VAL A 282 -6.28 -20.07 -14.04
C VAL A 282 -6.14 -21.36 -14.83
N GLU A 283 -5.99 -22.47 -14.11
CA GLU A 283 -5.72 -23.78 -14.68
C GLU A 283 -6.50 -24.89 -13.96
N VAL A 284 -6.80 -25.97 -14.67
CA VAL A 284 -7.46 -27.15 -14.09
C VAL A 284 -6.57 -27.78 -13.03
N GLY A 285 -7.11 -27.93 -11.81
CA GLY A 285 -6.39 -28.50 -10.66
C GLY A 285 -5.75 -27.47 -9.74
N ALA A 286 -5.70 -26.18 -10.13
CA ALA A 286 -5.26 -25.11 -9.26
C ALA A 286 -6.33 -24.73 -8.21
N ARG A 287 -5.91 -24.07 -7.12
CA ARG A 287 -6.82 -23.52 -6.11
C ARG A 287 -7.69 -22.44 -6.76
N ALA A 288 -9.00 -22.58 -6.66
CA ALA A 288 -9.96 -21.66 -7.28
C ALA A 288 -10.04 -20.32 -6.52
N ASN A 289 -9.08 -19.44 -6.80
CA ASN A 289 -9.08 -18.04 -6.41
C ASN A 289 -9.29 -17.21 -7.68
N LEU A 290 -10.54 -16.85 -7.95
CA LEU A 290 -10.96 -16.27 -9.23
C LEU A 290 -11.79 -15.01 -8.99
N VAL A 291 -11.69 -14.06 -9.92
CA VAL A 291 -12.54 -12.90 -9.98
C VAL A 291 -13.16 -12.84 -11.38
N ALA A 292 -14.46 -12.56 -11.46
CA ALA A 292 -15.13 -12.28 -12.71
C ALA A 292 -15.31 -10.77 -12.83
N LEU A 293 -14.85 -10.22 -13.95
CA LEU A 293 -14.86 -8.80 -14.25
C LEU A 293 -15.79 -8.55 -15.43
N ASP A 294 -16.75 -7.65 -15.25
CA ASP A 294 -17.51 -7.06 -16.35
C ASP A 294 -16.84 -5.74 -16.71
N LEU A 295 -16.08 -5.74 -17.80
CA LEU A 295 -15.28 -4.58 -18.25
C LEU A 295 -16.14 -3.45 -18.81
N GLU A 296 -17.39 -3.72 -19.18
CA GLU A 296 -18.30 -2.73 -19.78
C GLU A 296 -19.30 -2.17 -18.76
N ALA A 297 -19.54 -2.88 -17.67
CA ALA A 297 -20.44 -2.42 -16.61
C ALA A 297 -19.98 -1.08 -16.01
N GLU A 298 -20.88 -0.10 -16.08
CA GLU A 298 -20.73 1.20 -15.44
C GLU A 298 -21.57 1.29 -14.17
N TRP A 299 -21.03 1.97 -13.15
CA TRP A 299 -21.74 2.25 -11.91
C TRP A 299 -21.19 3.52 -11.25
N GLU A 300 -22.05 4.24 -10.54
CA GLU A 300 -21.64 5.37 -9.70
C GLU A 300 -21.25 4.88 -8.32
N VAL A 301 -20.09 5.34 -7.83
CA VAL A 301 -19.63 5.04 -6.47
C VAL A 301 -20.43 5.86 -5.47
N THR A 302 -21.23 5.19 -4.63
CA THR A 302 -22.06 5.82 -3.60
C THR A 302 -21.66 5.33 -2.20
N GLU A 303 -21.96 6.13 -1.17
CA GLU A 303 -21.68 5.75 0.23
C GLU A 303 -22.34 4.41 0.60
N ASP A 304 -23.61 4.23 0.21
CA ASP A 304 -24.40 3.02 0.48
C ASP A 304 -23.96 1.79 -0.35
N GLY A 305 -23.04 1.98 -1.31
CA GLY A 305 -22.53 0.93 -2.17
C GLY A 305 -21.42 0.08 -1.55
N PHE A 306 -20.80 0.55 -0.46
CA PHE A 306 -19.68 -0.13 0.18
C PHE A 306 -20.13 -1.25 1.13
N ARG A 307 -19.39 -2.37 1.11
CA ARG A 307 -19.45 -3.41 2.15
C ARG A 307 -18.52 -3.11 3.32
N SER A 308 -17.47 -2.33 3.09
CA SER A 308 -16.65 -1.72 4.15
C SER A 308 -17.54 -0.98 5.15
N LEU A 309 -17.17 -1.01 6.44
CA LEU A 309 -17.85 -0.22 7.48
C LEU A 309 -17.63 1.29 7.31
N SER A 310 -16.58 1.66 6.58
CA SER A 310 -16.26 3.03 6.23
C SER A 310 -16.61 3.34 4.78
N ALA A 311 -16.88 4.62 4.51
CA ALA A 311 -17.10 5.18 3.18
C ALA A 311 -16.12 6.33 2.85
N ASN A 312 -14.97 6.45 3.55
CA ASN A 312 -13.97 7.51 3.30
C ASN A 312 -13.21 7.31 1.98
N SER A 313 -13.83 7.69 0.87
CA SER A 313 -13.35 7.41 -0.49
C SER A 313 -13.29 8.66 -1.35
N TRP A 314 -12.17 8.84 -2.06
CA TRP A 314 -11.97 9.92 -3.06
C TRP A 314 -12.79 9.73 -4.35
N LEU A 315 -13.51 8.62 -4.47
CA LEU A 315 -14.30 8.26 -5.65
C LEU A 315 -15.79 8.50 -5.51
N LEU A 316 -16.28 8.96 -4.35
CA LEU A 316 -17.71 9.20 -4.15
C LEU A 316 -18.29 10.12 -5.24
N GLY A 317 -19.43 9.73 -5.82
CA GLY A 317 -20.09 10.42 -6.93
C GLY A 317 -19.43 10.23 -8.30
N THR A 318 -18.35 9.46 -8.39
CA THR A 318 -17.66 9.17 -9.67
C THR A 318 -18.28 7.94 -10.34
N THR A 319 -18.49 8.01 -11.65
CA THR A 319 -18.87 6.83 -12.45
C THR A 319 -17.62 6.07 -12.87
N LEU A 320 -17.59 4.77 -12.57
CA LEU A 320 -16.50 3.86 -12.93
C LEU A 320 -17.00 2.77 -13.89
N SER A 321 -16.12 2.35 -14.78
CA SER A 321 -16.26 1.21 -15.69
C SER A 321 -15.31 0.08 -15.28
N GLY A 322 -15.74 -1.17 -15.43
CA GLY A 322 -14.96 -2.35 -15.06
C GLY A 322 -15.31 -2.82 -13.64
N ARG A 323 -16.46 -3.48 -13.50
CA ARG A 323 -16.98 -3.92 -12.20
C ARG A 323 -16.58 -5.36 -11.89
N VAL A 324 -16.14 -5.61 -10.66
CA VAL A 324 -16.07 -6.96 -10.12
C VAL A 324 -17.49 -7.48 -9.92
N VAL A 325 -17.89 -8.52 -10.64
CA VAL A 325 -19.25 -9.09 -10.55
C VAL A 325 -19.32 -10.36 -9.71
N ARG A 326 -18.17 -11.03 -9.53
CA ARG A 326 -18.07 -12.24 -8.70
C ARG A 326 -16.65 -12.43 -8.16
N THR A 327 -16.55 -12.92 -6.93
CA THR A 327 -15.27 -13.37 -6.35
C THR A 327 -15.44 -14.77 -5.78
N ILE A 328 -14.53 -15.66 -6.17
CA ILE A 328 -14.40 -17.02 -5.65
C ILE A 328 -13.07 -17.08 -4.91
N ALA A 329 -13.10 -17.49 -3.64
CA ALA A 329 -11.91 -17.64 -2.82
C ALA A 329 -11.87 -19.05 -2.24
N ASP A 330 -10.80 -19.78 -2.52
CA ASP A 330 -10.64 -21.17 -2.12
C ASP A 330 -11.82 -22.07 -2.53
N GLY A 331 -12.32 -21.89 -3.76
CA GLY A 331 -13.47 -22.63 -4.29
C GLY A 331 -14.84 -22.24 -3.73
N ARG A 332 -14.90 -21.27 -2.81
CA ARG A 332 -16.17 -20.73 -2.27
C ARG A 332 -16.50 -19.40 -2.94
N GLU A 333 -17.76 -19.23 -3.36
CA GLU A 333 -18.25 -17.93 -3.80
C GLU A 333 -18.43 -17.02 -2.58
N VAL A 334 -17.72 -15.89 -2.57
CA VAL A 334 -17.64 -14.99 -1.41
C VAL A 334 -18.23 -13.61 -1.72
N PHE A 335 -18.43 -13.31 -3.00
CA PHE A 335 -19.02 -12.07 -3.46
C PHE A 335 -19.76 -12.28 -4.78
N VAL A 336 -20.93 -11.64 -4.89
CA VAL A 336 -21.74 -11.44 -6.09
C VAL A 336 -22.29 -10.02 -6.03
N ALA A 337 -22.16 -9.29 -7.14
CA ALA A 337 -22.52 -7.86 -7.28
C ALA A 337 -24.03 -7.59 -7.42
#